data_AF-A0A0G4M3I5-F1
#
_entry.id   AF-A0A0G4M3I5-F1
#
_cell.length_a   1.000
_cell.length_b   1.000
_cell.length_c   1.000
_cell.angle_alpha   90.00
_cell.angle_beta   90.00
_cell.angle_gamma   90.00
#
_symmetry.space_group_name_H-M   'P 1'
#
loop_
_entity.id
_entity.type
_entity.pdbx_description
1 polymer ?
#
loop_
_entity_poly.entity_id
_entity_poly.type
_entity_poly.pdbx_seq_one_letter_code
_entity_poly.pdbx_strand_id
1 'polypeptide(L)'
;MDRLQMGPPPALFTPGQRHNSMPVKMDVYESDLLGFNHRFQSIREQREASEGLIQELLTYCERTQEGLRQENATLRHQLSESQLDLDDARTTRREFQQRLKVADAHVQSMSAEITNANNRNLYVLVLLDGDGLIFQDHFVQAGIEGGKKAAYALRRAIVSLCGQFADEVEIVAKVCANLTGLARAMRRDGCIEAEFDLKEFALGFTQAKAHFDFIDVGYGKERADSKIKELTRWHLRNYNCKQILLGVSHDAGYAPFLDEILQDHDSRARVTVIEGSPTVRELRDTKVNVIQFEELFRADKLINRSPDSSHNASFALGPGQQEQLQTQALATMTVPPVTNAAPAAPAAPEPAAARVMAPAAPTLPASWAAVTRSATSPPQITTPLAGKMAAAKARGASSLTKAAAAAAVWNPGPRGLDAPIAVMPRLLLRAPV
;
A
#
# COMPACT_ATOMS: atom_id res chain seq x y z
N MET A 1 -25.39 44.46 36.36
CA MET A 1 -25.67 45.87 36.67
C MET A 1 -27.18 46.02 36.66
N ASP A 2 -27.86 45.66 37.75
CA ASP A 2 -29.28 45.93 37.93
C ASP A 2 -29.41 47.05 38.96
N ARG A 3 -29.76 48.23 38.46
CA ARG A 3 -30.14 49.40 39.27
C ARG A 3 -31.64 49.29 39.56
N LEU A 4 -32.01 48.86 40.76
CA LEU A 4 -33.33 49.15 41.31
C LEU A 4 -33.26 50.49 42.04
N GLN A 5 -33.89 51.46 41.40
CA GLN A 5 -34.05 52.85 41.80
C GLN A 5 -35.39 52.97 42.53
N MET A 6 -35.39 53.23 43.83
CA MET A 6 -36.60 53.63 44.57
C MET A 6 -36.26 54.70 45.62
N GLY A 7 -36.86 55.86 45.43
CA GLY A 7 -37.05 56.92 46.42
C GLY A 7 -37.86 58.05 45.78
N PRO A 8 -38.57 58.91 46.53
CA PRO A 8 -39.01 58.84 47.94
C PRO A 8 -40.56 58.99 48.10
N PRO A 9 -41.15 58.81 49.30
CA PRO A 9 -42.52 59.25 49.59
C PRO A 9 -42.56 60.71 50.10
N PRO A 10 -43.74 61.36 50.09
CA PRO A 10 -43.87 62.82 50.02
C PRO A 10 -43.81 63.55 51.36
N ALA A 11 -43.45 64.84 51.28
CA ALA A 11 -43.37 65.80 52.37
C ALA A 11 -44.76 66.24 52.87
N LEU A 12 -44.92 66.28 54.19
CA LEU A 12 -46.06 66.88 54.90
C LEU A 12 -45.83 68.40 55.04
N PHE A 13 -46.74 69.19 54.48
CA PHE A 13 -46.89 70.62 54.78
C PHE A 13 -48.20 70.85 55.56
N THR A 14 -48.10 71.67 56.58
CA THR A 14 -49.12 72.07 57.56
C THR A 14 -50.29 72.86 56.97
N PRO A 15 -51.52 72.75 57.50
CA PRO A 15 -52.53 73.79 57.38
C PRO A 15 -52.63 74.62 58.67
N GLY A 16 -52.71 75.94 58.51
CA GLY A 16 -53.25 76.83 59.53
C GLY A 16 -54.59 77.38 59.04
N GLN A 17 -55.63 77.31 59.88
CA GLN A 17 -56.56 78.42 60.15
C GLN A 17 -57.61 78.01 61.18
N ARG A 18 -57.88 78.94 62.10
CA ARG A 18 -58.87 78.88 63.17
C ARG A 18 -60.28 79.16 62.64
N HIS A 19 -61.29 78.53 63.22
CA HIS A 19 -62.53 79.22 63.57
C HIS A 19 -63.25 78.56 64.76
N ASN A 20 -63.67 79.40 65.71
CA ASN A 20 -64.42 79.11 66.93
C ASN A 20 -65.85 78.61 66.65
N SER A 21 -66.32 77.60 67.40
CA SER A 21 -67.66 77.60 68.03
C SER A 21 -67.73 76.56 69.17
N MET A 22 -68.04 77.01 70.38
CA MET A 22 -68.44 76.19 71.54
C MET A 22 -69.97 75.95 71.52
N PRO A 23 -70.58 75.13 72.41
CA PRO A 23 -70.05 74.08 73.31
C PRO A 23 -70.94 72.81 73.35
N VAL A 24 -70.38 71.62 73.66
CA VAL A 24 -71.13 70.56 74.38
C VAL A 24 -70.19 69.87 75.37
N LYS A 25 -70.42 70.09 76.67
CA LYS A 25 -69.78 69.40 77.80
C LYS A 25 -70.59 68.15 78.13
N MET A 26 -70.41 67.05 77.39
CA MET A 26 -70.75 65.71 77.92
C MET A 26 -70.09 64.51 77.23
N ASP A 27 -69.22 64.70 76.22
CA ASP A 27 -68.55 63.57 75.51
C ASP A 27 -67.01 63.58 75.64
N VAL A 28 -66.43 64.55 76.35
CA VAL A 28 -64.97 64.81 76.32
C VAL A 28 -64.17 63.74 77.05
N TYR A 29 -64.68 63.18 78.15
CA TYR A 29 -63.99 62.14 78.92
C TYR A 29 -64.06 60.77 78.25
N GLU A 30 -65.16 60.44 77.57
CA GLU A 30 -65.33 59.17 76.87
C GLU A 30 -64.54 59.19 75.55
N SER A 31 -64.51 60.32 74.84
CA SER A 31 -63.70 60.53 73.64
C SER A 31 -62.18 60.51 73.92
N ASP A 32 -61.72 61.07 75.04
CA ASP A 32 -60.29 61.07 75.41
C ASP A 32 -59.82 59.70 75.93
N LEU A 33 -60.70 58.97 76.63
CA LEU A 33 -60.46 57.56 77.01
C LEU A 33 -60.46 56.64 75.79
N LEU A 34 -61.40 56.83 74.85
CA LEU A 34 -61.43 56.14 73.54
C LEU A 34 -60.16 56.43 72.73
N GLY A 35 -59.70 57.69 72.70
CA GLY A 35 -58.47 58.11 72.03
C GLY A 35 -57.20 57.52 72.67
N PHE A 36 -57.14 57.43 74.01
CA PHE A 36 -56.06 56.74 74.71
C PHE A 36 -56.06 55.24 74.42
N ASN A 37 -57.23 54.58 74.47
CA ASN A 37 -57.35 53.15 74.19
C ASN A 37 -56.96 52.82 72.74
N HIS A 38 -57.36 53.68 71.78
CA HIS A 38 -56.96 53.56 70.38
C HIS A 38 -55.44 53.72 70.18
N ARG A 39 -54.80 54.72 70.84
CA ARG A 39 -53.32 54.86 70.80
C ARG A 39 -52.60 53.67 71.43
N PHE A 40 -53.12 53.15 72.54
CA PHE A 40 -52.56 51.97 73.21
C PHE A 40 -52.69 50.71 72.35
N GLN A 41 -53.83 50.50 71.69
CA GLN A 41 -54.02 49.42 70.71
C GLN A 41 -53.09 49.57 69.51
N SER A 42 -52.97 50.77 68.94
CA SER A 42 -52.06 51.04 67.82
C SER A 42 -50.58 50.76 68.17
N ILE A 43 -50.13 51.12 69.38
CA ILE A 43 -48.78 50.78 69.86
C ILE A 43 -48.61 49.27 70.02
N ARG A 44 -49.64 48.56 70.49
CA ARG A 44 -49.63 47.09 70.59
C ARG A 44 -49.53 46.44 69.21
N GLU A 45 -50.36 46.85 68.27
CA GLU A 45 -50.34 46.37 66.88
C GLU A 45 -49.00 46.65 66.20
N GLN A 46 -48.43 47.85 66.42
CA GLN A 46 -47.10 48.18 65.89
C GLN A 46 -46.01 47.28 66.49
N ARG A 47 -46.11 46.96 67.78
CA ARG A 47 -45.17 46.05 68.44
C ARG A 47 -45.30 44.63 67.90
N GLU A 48 -46.52 44.13 67.75
CA GLU A 48 -46.81 42.80 67.18
C GLU A 48 -46.36 42.70 65.71
N ALA A 49 -46.58 43.75 64.91
CA ALA A 49 -46.06 43.84 63.54
C ALA A 49 -44.52 43.88 63.50
N SER A 50 -43.88 44.57 64.45
CA SER A 50 -42.41 44.60 64.55
C SER A 50 -41.83 43.25 64.96
N GLU A 51 -42.48 42.54 65.88
CA GLU A 51 -42.10 41.19 66.31
C GLU A 51 -42.26 40.19 65.17
N GLY A 52 -43.37 40.28 64.41
CA GLY A 52 -43.60 39.50 63.20
C GLY A 52 -42.53 39.74 62.13
N LEU A 53 -42.18 41.00 61.85
CA LEU A 53 -41.12 41.34 60.90
C LEU A 53 -39.76 40.78 61.34
N ILE A 54 -39.40 40.89 62.63
CA ILE A 54 -38.16 40.34 63.16
C ILE A 54 -38.11 38.82 62.99
N GLN A 55 -39.22 38.13 63.26
CA GLN A 55 -39.32 36.68 63.09
C GLN A 55 -39.17 36.28 61.62
N GLU A 56 -39.80 37.01 60.69
CA GLU A 56 -39.63 36.79 59.24
C GLU A 56 -38.18 37.00 58.79
N LEU A 57 -37.52 38.06 59.29
CA LEU A 57 -36.14 38.39 58.97
C LEU A 57 -35.18 37.31 59.47
N LEU A 58 -35.37 36.83 60.70
CA LEU A 58 -34.59 35.72 61.27
C LEU A 58 -34.79 34.44 60.46
N THR A 59 -36.03 34.12 60.10
CA THR A 59 -36.37 32.93 59.30
C THR A 59 -35.77 33.02 57.89
N TYR A 60 -35.79 34.21 57.28
CA TYR A 60 -35.15 34.46 55.98
C TYR A 60 -33.64 34.31 56.08
N CYS A 61 -33.00 34.94 57.07
CA CYS A 61 -31.56 34.82 57.30
C CYS A 61 -31.14 33.37 57.53
N GLU A 62 -31.88 32.61 58.33
CA GLU A 62 -31.61 31.19 58.58
C GLU A 62 -31.72 30.37 57.28
N ARG A 63 -32.79 30.55 56.50
CA ARG A 63 -32.96 29.86 55.21
C ARG A 63 -31.87 30.21 54.21
N THR A 64 -31.51 31.48 54.09
CA THR A 64 -30.43 31.92 53.19
C THR A 64 -29.08 31.37 53.65
N GLN A 65 -28.79 31.41 54.94
CA GLN A 65 -27.54 30.88 55.49
C GLN A 65 -27.43 29.37 55.32
N GLU A 66 -28.52 28.64 55.50
CA GLU A 66 -28.58 27.19 55.29
C GLU A 66 -28.44 26.84 53.79
N GLY A 67 -29.13 27.57 52.91
CA GLY A 67 -28.99 27.40 51.46
C GLY A 67 -27.55 27.63 50.99
N LEU A 68 -26.90 28.70 51.45
CA LEU A 68 -25.49 28.98 51.13
C LEU A 68 -24.54 27.91 51.68
N ARG A 69 -24.82 27.33 52.85
CA ARG A 69 -24.03 26.22 53.40
C ARG A 69 -24.17 24.95 52.57
N GLN A 70 -25.39 24.60 52.19
CA GLN A 70 -25.67 23.43 51.34
C GLN A 70 -25.06 23.58 49.95
N GLU A 71 -25.16 24.76 49.35
CA GLU A 71 -24.53 25.06 48.06
C GLU A 71 -23.00 24.97 48.17
N ASN A 72 -22.38 25.57 49.20
CA ASN A 72 -20.94 25.43 49.43
C ASN A 72 -20.51 23.98 49.64
N ALA A 73 -21.30 23.17 50.35
CA ALA A 73 -21.02 21.76 50.54
C ALA A 73 -21.07 21.00 49.21
N THR A 74 -22.09 21.28 48.39
CA THR A 74 -22.25 20.68 47.06
C THR A 74 -21.11 21.07 46.12
N LEU A 75 -20.77 22.36 46.06
CA LEU A 75 -19.67 22.87 45.24
C LEU A 75 -18.32 22.28 45.67
N ARG A 76 -18.08 22.13 46.97
CA ARG A 76 -16.86 21.47 47.48
C ARG A 76 -16.79 20.00 47.08
N HIS A 77 -17.93 19.30 47.11
CA HIS A 77 -18.01 17.92 46.66
C HIS A 77 -17.72 17.79 45.16
N GLN A 78 -18.37 18.61 44.33
CA GLN A 78 -18.14 18.64 42.88
C GLN A 78 -16.70 19.00 42.50
N LEU A 79 -16.09 19.94 43.24
CA LEU A 79 -14.68 20.30 43.07
C LEU A 79 -13.79 19.09 43.35
N SER A 80 -14.06 18.36 44.43
CA SER A 80 -13.30 17.17 44.81
C SER A 80 -13.42 16.06 43.77
N GLU A 81 -14.62 15.79 43.24
CA GLU A 81 -14.82 14.79 42.18
C GLU A 81 -14.11 15.20 40.89
N SER A 82 -14.28 16.46 40.47
CA SER A 82 -13.62 16.98 39.27
C SER A 82 -12.09 16.93 39.35
N GLN A 83 -11.52 17.10 40.56
CA GLN A 83 -10.08 16.98 40.80
C GLN A 83 -9.61 15.53 40.62
N LEU A 84 -10.36 14.56 41.15
CA LEU A 84 -10.05 13.14 40.98
C LEU A 84 -10.10 12.72 39.51
N ASP A 85 -11.14 13.12 38.78
CA ASP A 85 -11.29 12.82 37.35
C ASP A 85 -10.15 13.43 36.52
N LEU A 86 -9.74 14.66 36.86
CA LEU A 86 -8.66 15.34 36.18
C LEU A 86 -7.30 14.68 36.46
N ASP A 87 -7.06 14.17 37.67
CA ASP A 87 -5.84 13.44 38.00
C ASP A 87 -5.79 12.05 37.35
N ASP A 88 -6.93 11.34 37.29
CA ASP A 88 -7.05 10.09 36.53
C ASP A 88 -6.79 10.31 35.03
N ALA A 89 -7.43 11.32 34.43
CA ALA A 89 -7.23 11.67 33.03
C ALA A 89 -5.77 12.06 32.74
N ARG A 90 -5.11 12.78 33.65
CA ARG A 90 -3.69 13.13 33.52
C ARG A 90 -2.79 11.91 33.58
N THR A 91 -3.06 10.99 34.51
CA THR A 91 -2.29 9.76 34.69
C THR A 91 -2.43 8.87 33.47
N THR A 92 -3.66 8.59 33.07
CA THR A 92 -4.00 7.80 31.89
C THR A 92 -3.38 8.39 30.61
N ARG A 93 -3.46 9.72 30.42
CA ARG A 93 -2.82 10.39 29.27
C ARG A 93 -1.30 10.20 29.26
N ARG A 94 -0.62 10.32 30.41
CA ARG A 94 0.83 10.13 30.50
C ARG A 94 1.22 8.69 30.20
N GLU A 95 0.47 7.72 30.73
CA GLU A 95 0.69 6.31 30.43
C GLU A 95 0.53 6.01 28.94
N PHE A 96 -0.53 6.50 28.30
CA PHE A 96 -0.72 6.32 26.86
C PHE A 96 0.38 6.98 26.04
N GLN A 97 0.83 8.18 26.41
CA GLN A 97 1.96 8.83 25.76
C GLN A 97 3.25 8.00 25.87
N GLN A 98 3.49 7.37 27.02
CA GLN A 98 4.64 6.49 27.19
C GLN A 98 4.51 5.21 26.37
N ARG A 99 3.32 4.58 26.34
CA ARG A 99 3.06 3.40 25.52
C ARG A 99 3.21 3.70 24.03
N LEU A 100 2.74 4.85 23.55
CA LEU A 100 2.93 5.29 22.17
C LEU A 100 4.41 5.48 21.84
N LYS A 101 5.18 6.15 22.70
CA LYS A 101 6.63 6.32 22.48
C LYS A 101 7.37 4.97 22.39
N VAL A 102 7.01 4.01 23.25
CA VAL A 102 7.61 2.67 23.21
C VAL A 102 7.18 1.92 21.95
N ALA A 103 5.91 2.01 21.56
CA ALA A 103 5.41 1.39 20.33
C ALA A 103 6.08 2.00 19.08
N ASP A 104 6.22 3.32 19.02
CA ASP A 104 6.90 4.03 17.92
C ASP A 104 8.37 3.61 17.82
N ALA A 105 9.09 3.58 18.94
CA ALA A 105 10.47 3.11 18.97
C ALA A 105 10.59 1.64 18.52
N HIS A 106 9.64 0.80 18.92
CA HIS A 106 9.59 -0.60 18.51
C HIS A 106 9.34 -0.75 17.00
N VAL A 107 8.37 -0.01 16.44
CA VAL A 107 8.09 0.01 15.01
C VAL A 107 9.29 0.51 14.21
N GLN A 108 9.98 1.56 14.68
CA GLN A 108 11.19 2.07 14.04
C GLN A 108 12.34 1.04 14.04
N SER A 109 12.58 0.38 15.18
CA SER A 109 13.59 -0.69 15.27
C SER A 109 13.27 -1.83 14.30
N MET A 110 12.02 -2.29 14.29
CA MET A 110 11.58 -3.38 13.41
C MET A 110 11.68 -2.98 11.93
N SER A 111 11.31 -1.74 11.60
CA SER A 111 11.47 -1.22 10.23
C SER A 111 12.93 -1.21 9.81
N ALA A 112 13.84 -0.75 10.68
CA ALA A 112 15.27 -0.73 10.39
C ALA A 112 15.83 -2.14 10.20
N GLU A 113 15.41 -3.10 11.02
CA GLU A 113 15.78 -4.51 10.89
C GLU A 113 15.30 -5.12 9.57
N ILE A 114 14.05 -4.86 9.17
CA ILE A 114 13.48 -5.31 7.89
C ILE A 114 14.25 -4.69 6.71
N THR A 115 14.51 -3.38 6.75
CA THR A 115 15.30 -2.71 5.70
C THR A 115 16.69 -3.32 5.59
N ASN A 116 17.36 -3.55 6.72
CA ASN A 116 18.68 -4.17 6.74
C ASN A 116 18.66 -5.60 6.20
N ALA A 117 17.66 -6.40 6.58
CA ALA A 117 17.48 -7.75 6.07
C ALA A 117 17.22 -7.76 4.54
N ASN A 118 16.40 -6.83 4.04
CA ASN A 118 16.10 -6.67 2.62
C ASN A 118 17.30 -6.15 1.79
N ASN A 119 18.30 -5.56 2.46
CA ASN A 119 19.52 -5.06 1.85
C ASN A 119 20.69 -6.06 1.92
N ARG A 120 20.49 -7.25 2.48
CA ARG A 120 21.47 -8.35 2.37
C ARG A 120 21.34 -9.03 1.02
N ASN A 121 22.46 -9.50 0.47
CA ASN A 121 22.53 -10.28 -0.76
C ASN A 121 21.79 -9.61 -1.93
N LEU A 122 22.02 -8.31 -2.13
CA LEU A 122 21.43 -7.61 -3.27
C LEU A 122 21.98 -8.17 -4.56
N TYR A 123 21.14 -8.32 -5.57
CA TYR A 123 21.60 -8.80 -6.85
C TYR A 123 20.84 -8.24 -8.04
N VAL A 124 21.52 -8.23 -9.19
CA VAL A 124 20.96 -7.98 -10.51
C VAL A 124 20.83 -9.32 -11.22
N LEU A 125 19.64 -9.61 -11.73
CA LEU A 125 19.39 -10.79 -12.53
C LEU A 125 19.53 -10.46 -14.01
N VAL A 126 20.23 -11.29 -14.75
CA VAL A 126 20.38 -11.20 -16.20
C VAL A 126 19.86 -12.48 -16.81
N LEU A 127 18.81 -12.40 -17.62
CA LEU A 127 18.23 -13.53 -18.33
C LEU A 127 18.35 -13.26 -19.82
N LEU A 128 19.19 -14.03 -20.51
CA LEU A 128 19.45 -13.86 -21.93
C LEU A 128 18.83 -15.01 -22.72
N ASP A 129 18.06 -14.67 -23.75
CA ASP A 129 17.64 -15.61 -24.77
C ASP A 129 18.76 -15.71 -25.82
N GLY A 130 19.62 -16.70 -25.64
CA GLY A 130 20.85 -16.85 -26.42
C GLY A 130 20.61 -17.28 -27.87
N ASP A 131 19.40 -17.74 -28.22
CA ASP A 131 19.07 -18.12 -29.59
C ASP A 131 18.98 -16.89 -30.51
N GLY A 132 18.66 -15.71 -29.97
CA GLY A 132 18.60 -14.46 -30.74
C GLY A 132 19.39 -13.27 -30.18
N LEU A 133 19.90 -13.34 -28.94
CA LEU A 133 20.90 -12.40 -28.43
C LEU A 133 22.28 -13.07 -28.40
N ILE A 134 23.03 -12.87 -29.48
CA ILE A 134 24.26 -13.63 -29.77
C ILE A 134 25.48 -12.79 -29.39
N PHE A 135 26.44 -13.40 -28.69
CA PHE A 135 27.71 -12.76 -28.35
C PHE A 135 28.55 -12.50 -29.61
N GLN A 136 29.44 -11.51 -29.56
CA GLN A 136 30.34 -11.24 -30.68
C GLN A 136 31.18 -12.47 -31.07
N ASP A 137 31.39 -12.64 -32.39
CA ASP A 137 32.04 -13.82 -32.96
C ASP A 137 33.43 -14.08 -32.33
N HIS A 138 34.19 -13.02 -32.05
CA HIS A 138 35.54 -13.13 -31.47
C HIS A 138 35.53 -13.74 -30.05
N PHE A 139 34.44 -13.61 -29.29
CA PHE A 139 34.30 -14.31 -28.02
C PHE A 139 33.99 -15.78 -28.25
N VAL A 140 33.10 -16.12 -29.18
CA VAL A 140 32.68 -17.51 -29.39
C VAL A 140 33.81 -18.33 -30.02
N GLN A 141 34.52 -17.78 -30.99
CA GLN A 141 35.67 -18.40 -31.65
C GLN A 141 36.84 -18.67 -30.70
N ALA A 142 36.96 -17.91 -29.60
CA ALA A 142 38.00 -18.10 -28.60
C ALA A 142 37.67 -19.21 -27.57
N GLY A 143 36.61 -19.99 -27.80
CA GLY A 143 36.23 -21.16 -27.00
C GLY A 143 36.11 -20.83 -25.50
N ILE A 144 36.72 -21.67 -24.65
CA ILE A 144 36.65 -21.53 -23.18
C ILE A 144 37.11 -20.15 -22.70
N GLU A 145 38.24 -19.65 -23.21
CA GLU A 145 38.77 -18.34 -22.79
C GLU A 145 37.89 -17.18 -23.26
N GLY A 146 37.29 -17.32 -24.43
CA GLY A 146 36.28 -16.39 -24.93
C GLY A 146 35.03 -16.32 -24.06
N GLY A 147 34.52 -17.49 -23.64
CA GLY A 147 33.41 -17.60 -22.69
C GLY A 147 33.68 -16.88 -21.37
N LYS A 148 34.88 -17.09 -20.80
CA LYS A 148 35.31 -16.39 -19.59
C LYS A 148 35.35 -14.88 -19.80
N LYS A 149 36.00 -14.41 -20.87
CA LYS A 149 36.10 -12.98 -21.18
C LYS A 149 34.73 -12.33 -21.36
N ALA A 150 33.80 -12.99 -22.05
CA ALA A 150 32.43 -12.50 -22.22
C ALA A 150 31.69 -12.38 -20.88
N ALA A 151 31.82 -13.37 -19.98
CA ALA A 151 31.22 -13.29 -18.64
C ALA A 151 31.78 -12.12 -17.81
N TYR A 152 33.10 -11.90 -17.84
CA TYR A 152 33.72 -10.74 -17.17
C TYR A 152 33.31 -9.42 -17.82
N ALA A 153 33.21 -9.36 -19.14
CA ALA A 153 32.75 -8.18 -19.86
C ALA A 153 31.29 -7.83 -19.51
N LEU A 154 30.39 -8.82 -19.52
CA LEU A 154 29.00 -8.67 -19.09
C LEU A 154 28.91 -8.13 -17.66
N ARG A 155 29.67 -8.73 -16.73
CA ARG A 155 29.69 -8.25 -15.35
C ARG A 155 30.15 -6.79 -15.27
N ARG A 156 31.26 -6.44 -15.92
CA ARG A 156 31.79 -5.06 -15.90
C ARG A 156 30.78 -4.06 -16.43
N ALA A 157 30.14 -4.38 -17.55
CA ALA A 157 29.15 -3.51 -18.19
C ALA A 157 27.93 -3.27 -17.27
N ILE A 158 27.48 -4.30 -16.55
CA ILE A 158 26.37 -4.17 -15.60
C ILE A 158 26.79 -3.40 -14.34
N VAL A 159 27.96 -3.70 -13.78
CA VAL A 159 28.48 -2.98 -12.61
C VAL A 159 28.60 -1.48 -12.90
N SER A 160 29.02 -1.09 -14.11
CA SER A 160 29.08 0.34 -14.48
C SER A 160 27.70 1.02 -14.51
N LEU A 161 26.61 0.27 -14.69
CA LEU A 161 25.24 0.79 -14.59
C LEU A 161 24.76 0.94 -13.15
N CYS A 162 25.32 0.16 -12.22
CA CYS A 162 24.91 0.17 -10.80
C CYS A 162 25.45 1.37 -10.00
N GLY A 163 26.41 2.13 -10.56
CA GLY A 163 26.95 3.33 -9.92
C GLY A 163 27.48 3.07 -8.50
N GLN A 164 26.95 3.79 -7.51
CA GLN A 164 27.37 3.68 -6.11
C GLN A 164 27.05 2.33 -5.44
N PHE A 165 26.18 1.50 -6.04
CA PHE A 165 25.81 0.19 -5.51
C PHE A 165 26.66 -0.95 -6.09
N ALA A 166 27.69 -0.63 -6.88
CA ALA A 166 28.55 -1.57 -7.58
C ALA A 166 29.18 -2.65 -6.68
N ASP A 167 29.57 -2.30 -5.46
CA ASP A 167 30.28 -3.21 -4.54
C ASP A 167 29.34 -4.05 -3.67
N GLU A 168 28.06 -3.68 -3.58
CA GLU A 168 27.06 -4.33 -2.72
C GLU A 168 26.17 -5.32 -3.48
N VAL A 169 26.25 -5.31 -4.81
CA VAL A 169 25.33 -6.03 -5.69
C VAL A 169 26.05 -7.18 -6.39
N GLU A 170 25.53 -8.39 -6.20
CA GLU A 170 25.95 -9.57 -6.94
C GLU A 170 25.26 -9.64 -8.31
N ILE A 171 25.90 -10.25 -9.31
CA ILE A 171 25.31 -10.39 -10.64
C ILE A 171 25.06 -11.87 -10.92
N VAL A 172 23.79 -12.20 -11.14
CA VAL A 172 23.34 -13.55 -11.49
C VAL A 172 22.95 -13.55 -12.95
N ALA A 173 23.68 -14.30 -13.79
CA ALA A 173 23.45 -14.34 -15.23
C ALA A 173 23.09 -15.74 -15.70
N LYS A 174 22.02 -15.85 -16.49
CA LYS A 174 21.57 -17.11 -17.09
C LYS A 174 21.31 -16.90 -18.56
N VAL A 175 22.05 -17.63 -19.39
CA VAL A 175 21.84 -17.66 -20.85
C VAL A 175 21.11 -18.96 -21.17
N CYS A 176 19.91 -18.86 -21.73
CA CYS A 176 19.14 -20.02 -22.17
C CYS A 176 19.19 -20.09 -23.70
N ALA A 177 19.65 -21.21 -24.25
CA ALA A 177 19.71 -21.41 -25.70
C ALA A 177 19.61 -22.90 -26.05
N ASN A 178 19.14 -23.19 -27.27
CA ASN A 178 19.31 -24.51 -27.85
C ASN A 178 20.72 -24.61 -28.45
N LEU A 179 21.70 -25.04 -27.63
CA LEU A 179 23.11 -25.07 -28.01
C LEU A 179 23.38 -25.81 -29.33
N THR A 180 22.68 -26.91 -29.57
CA THR A 180 22.82 -27.69 -30.80
C THR A 180 22.26 -26.94 -32.01
N GLY A 181 21.10 -26.31 -31.87
CA GLY A 181 20.48 -25.51 -32.93
C GLY A 181 21.28 -24.26 -33.26
N LEU A 182 21.70 -23.53 -32.22
CA LEU A 182 22.48 -22.31 -32.32
C LEU A 182 23.86 -22.58 -32.94
N ALA A 183 24.58 -23.62 -32.53
CA ALA A 183 25.88 -23.98 -33.12
C ALA A 183 25.78 -24.23 -34.63
N ARG A 184 24.75 -24.96 -35.08
CA ARG A 184 24.48 -25.19 -36.50
C ARG A 184 24.10 -23.92 -37.26
N ALA A 185 23.39 -23.00 -36.62
CA ALA A 185 23.06 -21.71 -37.22
C ALA A 185 24.31 -20.83 -37.37
N MET A 186 25.13 -20.72 -36.32
CA MET A 186 26.38 -19.94 -36.33
C MET A 186 27.40 -20.49 -37.33
N ARG A 187 27.49 -21.81 -37.48
CA ARG A 187 28.35 -22.43 -38.51
C ARG A 187 27.91 -22.10 -39.93
N ARG A 188 26.60 -22.09 -40.19
CA ARG A 188 26.04 -21.71 -41.51
C ARG A 188 26.21 -20.23 -41.82
N ASP A 189 26.23 -19.36 -40.81
CA ASP A 189 26.56 -17.93 -40.98
C ASP A 189 28.06 -17.70 -41.21
N GLY A 190 28.90 -18.70 -40.89
CA GLY A 190 30.36 -18.62 -41.00
C GLY A 190 31.03 -17.98 -39.78
N CYS A 191 30.34 -17.93 -38.63
CA CYS A 191 30.82 -17.28 -37.40
C CYS A 191 31.71 -18.19 -36.58
N ILE A 192 31.52 -19.50 -36.71
CA ILE A 192 32.32 -20.54 -36.06
C ILE A 192 32.63 -21.60 -37.10
N GLU A 193 33.81 -22.22 -36.97
CA GLU A 193 34.24 -23.27 -37.90
C GLU A 193 33.66 -24.63 -37.46
N ALA A 194 33.66 -24.88 -36.15
CA ALA A 194 33.18 -26.10 -35.54
C ALA A 194 32.03 -25.82 -34.56
N GLU A 195 31.03 -26.71 -34.55
CA GLU A 195 29.92 -26.65 -33.58
C GLU A 195 30.40 -26.79 -32.11
N PHE A 196 31.63 -27.30 -31.93
CA PHE A 196 32.27 -27.46 -30.64
C PHE A 196 32.71 -26.11 -30.03
N ASP A 197 33.01 -25.10 -30.85
CA ASP A 197 33.47 -23.78 -30.39
C ASP A 197 32.43 -23.12 -29.48
N LEU A 198 31.13 -23.22 -29.85
CA LEU A 198 30.04 -22.71 -29.04
C LEU A 198 29.90 -23.47 -27.71
N LYS A 199 30.17 -24.78 -27.69
CA LYS A 199 30.10 -25.59 -26.47
C LYS A 199 31.24 -25.21 -25.52
N GLU A 200 32.45 -25.03 -26.03
CA GLU A 200 33.58 -24.54 -25.26
C GLU A 200 33.34 -23.14 -24.72
N PHE A 201 32.79 -22.24 -25.54
CA PHE A 201 32.37 -20.91 -25.11
C PHE A 201 31.36 -20.96 -23.96
N ALA A 202 30.29 -21.77 -24.09
CA ALA A 202 29.27 -21.92 -23.05
C ALA A 202 29.86 -22.49 -21.74
N LEU A 203 30.79 -23.44 -21.85
CA LEU A 203 31.51 -23.98 -20.71
C LEU A 203 32.37 -22.91 -20.03
N GLY A 204 33.14 -22.14 -20.81
CA GLY A 204 33.97 -21.05 -20.32
C GLY A 204 33.16 -19.96 -19.62
N PHE A 205 32.00 -19.59 -20.18
CA PHE A 205 31.09 -18.63 -19.57
C PHE A 205 30.59 -19.11 -18.20
N THR A 206 30.15 -20.37 -18.12
CA THR A 206 29.64 -20.98 -16.88
C THR A 206 30.74 -21.10 -15.81
N GLN A 207 31.96 -21.44 -16.21
CA GLN A 207 33.09 -21.58 -15.29
C GLN A 207 33.65 -20.24 -14.79
N ALA A 208 33.30 -19.12 -15.43
CA ALA A 208 33.91 -17.84 -15.16
C ALA A 208 33.56 -17.30 -13.76
N LYS A 209 32.31 -17.48 -13.33
CA LYS A 209 31.79 -17.04 -12.02
C LYS A 209 30.71 -17.98 -11.50
N ALA A 210 30.58 -18.08 -10.18
CA ALA A 210 29.66 -19.01 -9.52
C ALA A 210 28.17 -18.80 -9.85
N HIS A 211 27.76 -17.58 -10.23
CA HIS A 211 26.37 -17.24 -10.54
C HIS A 211 26.09 -17.02 -12.03
N PHE A 212 27.01 -17.48 -12.88
CA PHE A 212 26.90 -17.39 -14.32
C PHE A 212 26.66 -18.79 -14.89
N ASP A 213 25.53 -18.96 -15.59
CA ASP A 213 25.14 -20.24 -16.16
C ASP A 213 24.83 -20.09 -17.65
N PHE A 214 25.38 -20.98 -18.47
CA PHE A 214 24.94 -21.19 -19.84
C PHE A 214 24.17 -22.50 -19.93
N ILE A 215 22.88 -22.42 -20.25
CA ILE A 215 21.90 -23.49 -20.08
C ILE A 215 21.48 -24.01 -21.46
N ASP A 216 21.77 -25.27 -21.73
CA ASP A 216 21.17 -25.99 -22.87
C ASP A 216 19.72 -26.34 -22.55
N VAL A 217 18.78 -25.74 -23.27
CA VAL A 217 17.35 -26.11 -23.17
C VAL A 217 16.97 -27.23 -24.13
N GLY A 218 17.89 -27.66 -24.99
CA GLY A 218 17.69 -28.72 -25.97
C GLY A 218 16.66 -28.36 -27.05
N TYR A 219 16.15 -29.39 -27.73
CA TYR A 219 15.21 -29.21 -28.84
C TYR A 219 13.77 -28.97 -28.37
N GLY A 220 13.12 -27.96 -28.96
CA GLY A 220 11.70 -27.66 -28.77
C GLY A 220 11.45 -26.17 -28.91
N LYS A 221 10.26 -25.81 -29.41
CA LYS A 221 9.85 -24.41 -29.45
C LYS A 221 9.56 -23.91 -28.03
N GLU A 222 9.84 -22.63 -27.77
CA GLU A 222 9.42 -21.91 -26.56
C GLU A 222 10.00 -22.43 -25.22
N ARG A 223 11.01 -23.33 -25.25
CA ARG A 223 11.64 -23.85 -24.03
C ARG A 223 12.46 -22.79 -23.30
N ALA A 224 13.24 -22.00 -24.04
CA ALA A 224 13.99 -20.88 -23.50
C ALA A 224 13.03 -19.82 -22.95
N ASP A 225 12.03 -19.45 -23.74
CA ASP A 225 11.06 -18.40 -23.43
C ASP A 225 10.28 -18.71 -22.16
N SER A 226 9.75 -19.94 -22.04
CA SER A 226 9.01 -20.37 -20.86
C SER A 226 9.88 -20.26 -19.60
N LYS A 227 11.16 -20.63 -19.70
CA LYS A 227 12.11 -20.56 -18.58
C LYS A 227 12.44 -19.12 -18.20
N ILE A 228 12.67 -18.25 -19.19
CA ILE A 228 12.96 -16.83 -18.97
C ILE A 228 11.74 -16.11 -18.36
N LYS A 229 10.54 -16.36 -18.88
CA LYS A 229 9.28 -15.78 -18.39
C LYS A 229 9.04 -16.14 -16.92
N GLU A 230 9.13 -17.42 -16.58
CA GLU A 230 8.91 -17.88 -15.19
C GLU A 230 9.98 -17.39 -14.21
N LEU A 231 11.26 -17.41 -14.60
CA LEU A 231 12.34 -16.87 -13.76
C LEU A 231 12.15 -15.37 -13.50
N THR A 232 11.73 -14.63 -14.53
CA THR A 232 11.43 -13.19 -14.39
C THR A 232 10.30 -12.97 -13.38
N ARG A 233 9.17 -13.68 -13.52
CA ARG A 233 8.03 -13.56 -12.57
C ARG A 233 8.45 -13.86 -11.13
N TRP A 234 9.24 -14.92 -10.93
CA TRP A 234 9.72 -15.31 -9.61
C TRP A 234 10.59 -14.21 -8.99
N HIS A 235 11.57 -13.72 -9.74
CA HIS A 235 12.54 -12.76 -9.23
C HIS A 235 12.01 -11.33 -9.11
N LEU A 236 10.99 -10.95 -9.89
CA LEU A 236 10.28 -9.68 -9.68
C LEU A 236 9.65 -9.59 -8.29
N ARG A 237 9.15 -10.70 -7.77
CA ARG A 237 8.55 -10.77 -6.42
C ARG A 237 9.59 -10.79 -5.29
N ASN A 238 10.88 -10.88 -5.62
CA ASN A 238 11.96 -10.89 -4.64
C ASN A 238 12.55 -9.48 -4.42
N TYR A 239 12.49 -8.99 -3.18
CA TYR A 239 13.00 -7.66 -2.79
C TYR A 239 14.52 -7.51 -2.84
N ASN A 240 15.28 -8.62 -2.79
CA ASN A 240 16.73 -8.57 -2.93
C ASN A 240 17.15 -8.39 -4.41
N CYS A 241 16.28 -8.72 -5.37
CA CYS A 241 16.52 -8.53 -6.79
C CYS A 241 16.26 -7.06 -7.17
N LYS A 242 17.31 -6.27 -7.34
CA LYS A 242 17.17 -4.83 -7.59
C LYS A 242 16.86 -4.50 -9.04
N GLN A 243 17.43 -5.24 -9.99
CA GLN A 243 17.18 -5.08 -11.41
C GLN A 243 17.09 -6.44 -12.10
N ILE A 244 16.27 -6.52 -13.15
CA ILE A 244 16.22 -7.63 -14.10
C ILE A 244 16.53 -7.10 -15.49
N LEU A 245 17.58 -7.65 -16.10
CA LEU A 245 17.99 -7.38 -17.47
C LEU A 245 17.58 -8.56 -18.36
N LEU A 246 16.80 -8.28 -19.41
CA LEU A 246 16.22 -9.29 -20.31
C LEU A 246 16.82 -9.18 -21.71
N GLY A 247 17.56 -10.20 -22.13
CA GLY A 247 18.10 -10.31 -23.48
C GLY A 247 17.12 -10.91 -24.47
N VAL A 248 15.96 -10.26 -24.68
CA VAL A 248 14.82 -10.79 -25.46
C VAL A 248 14.41 -9.88 -26.63
N SER A 249 15.25 -8.90 -27.00
CA SER A 249 14.89 -7.81 -27.93
C SER A 249 14.42 -8.27 -29.32
N HIS A 250 14.77 -9.49 -29.72
CA HIS A 250 14.62 -10.00 -31.07
C HIS A 250 13.27 -10.70 -31.35
N ASP A 251 12.52 -11.07 -30.30
CA ASP A 251 11.30 -11.88 -30.42
C ASP A 251 10.06 -11.16 -29.88
N ALA A 252 9.07 -10.96 -30.77
CA ALA A 252 7.78 -10.35 -30.44
C ALA A 252 6.92 -11.22 -29.51
N GLY A 253 7.23 -12.53 -29.39
CA GLY A 253 6.58 -13.47 -28.48
C GLY A 253 6.72 -13.11 -26.99
N TYR A 254 7.62 -12.19 -26.63
CA TYR A 254 7.74 -11.65 -25.28
C TYR A 254 6.84 -10.43 -25.02
N ALA A 255 6.26 -9.77 -26.04
CA ALA A 255 5.47 -8.54 -25.84
C ALA A 255 4.28 -8.72 -24.88
N PRO A 256 3.40 -9.75 -25.03
CA PRO A 256 2.28 -9.94 -24.11
C PRO A 256 2.72 -10.20 -22.68
N PHE A 257 3.90 -10.83 -22.51
CA PHE A 257 4.49 -11.08 -21.21
C PHE A 257 5.03 -9.79 -20.58
N LEU A 258 5.68 -8.92 -21.35
CA LEU A 258 6.12 -7.61 -20.88
C LEU A 258 4.91 -6.74 -20.50
N ASP A 259 3.84 -6.73 -21.29
CA ASP A 259 2.60 -6.00 -20.96
C ASP A 259 1.95 -6.49 -19.64
N GLU A 260 2.09 -7.77 -19.31
CA GLU A 260 1.64 -8.34 -18.04
C GLU A 260 2.49 -7.84 -16.85
N ILE A 261 3.82 -7.94 -16.96
CA ILE A 261 4.72 -7.65 -15.82
C ILE A 261 5.02 -6.16 -15.64
N LEU A 262 4.78 -5.32 -16.66
CA LEU A 262 5.08 -3.89 -16.63
C LEU A 262 3.84 -3.03 -16.30
N GLN A 263 2.77 -3.60 -15.75
CA GLN A 263 1.56 -2.87 -15.39
C GLN A 263 1.80 -1.87 -14.26
N ASP A 264 2.60 -2.24 -13.26
CA ASP A 264 2.95 -1.37 -12.15
C ASP A 264 4.25 -0.60 -12.41
N HIS A 265 4.31 0.63 -11.87
CA HIS A 265 5.44 1.53 -12.08
C HIS A 265 6.75 0.98 -11.49
N ASP A 266 6.67 0.28 -10.36
CA ASP A 266 7.84 -0.23 -9.64
C ASP A 266 8.51 -1.39 -10.38
N SER A 267 7.73 -2.34 -10.90
CA SER A 267 8.22 -3.42 -11.77
C SER A 267 8.78 -2.86 -13.06
N ARG A 268 8.15 -1.83 -13.65
CA ARG A 268 8.67 -1.20 -14.87
C ARG A 268 10.03 -0.54 -14.67
N ALA A 269 10.27 0.11 -13.54
CA ALA A 269 11.58 0.66 -13.21
C ALA A 269 12.66 -0.43 -13.06
N ARG A 270 12.27 -1.63 -12.63
CA ARG A 270 13.17 -2.77 -12.34
C ARG A 270 13.46 -3.68 -13.53
N VAL A 271 12.76 -3.52 -14.66
CA VAL A 271 12.96 -4.35 -15.86
C VAL A 271 13.58 -3.52 -16.97
N THR A 272 14.58 -4.09 -17.64
CA THR A 272 15.25 -3.46 -18.78
C THR A 272 15.60 -4.51 -19.81
N VAL A 273 15.32 -4.24 -21.08
CA VAL A 273 15.67 -5.10 -22.20
C VAL A 273 17.08 -4.76 -22.69
N ILE A 274 17.90 -5.78 -22.90
CA ILE A 274 19.20 -5.67 -23.56
C ILE A 274 18.97 -5.84 -25.06
N GLU A 275 19.31 -4.82 -25.82
CA GLU A 275 19.29 -4.79 -27.28
C GLU A 275 20.60 -5.33 -27.83
N GLY A 276 20.50 -6.38 -28.66
CA GLY A 276 21.56 -6.79 -29.60
C GLY A 276 21.22 -6.27 -30.99
N SER A 277 20.33 -7.00 -31.68
CA SER A 277 19.64 -6.47 -32.87
C SER A 277 18.49 -5.54 -32.48
N PRO A 278 18.12 -4.56 -33.34
CA PRO A 278 17.11 -3.56 -33.03
C PRO A 278 15.83 -4.16 -32.43
N THR A 279 15.44 -3.66 -31.26
CA THR A 279 14.27 -4.19 -30.54
C THR A 279 13.02 -4.14 -31.41
N VAL A 280 12.32 -5.27 -31.51
CA VAL A 280 11.09 -5.39 -32.29
C VAL A 280 10.02 -4.41 -31.81
N ARG A 281 9.16 -3.97 -32.72
CA ARG A 281 8.20 -2.88 -32.48
C ARG A 281 7.25 -3.20 -31.33
N GLU A 282 6.77 -4.43 -31.27
CA GLU A 282 5.83 -4.93 -30.27
C GLU A 282 6.41 -4.78 -28.86
N LEU A 283 7.72 -5.03 -28.68
CA LEU A 283 8.42 -4.82 -27.42
C LEU A 283 8.57 -3.33 -27.10
N ARG A 284 8.87 -2.48 -28.10
CA ARG A 284 8.97 -1.02 -27.90
C ARG A 284 7.63 -0.40 -27.51
N ASP A 285 6.53 -0.92 -28.05
CA ASP A 285 5.17 -0.44 -27.76
C ASP A 285 4.80 -0.67 -26.27
N THR A 286 5.42 -1.65 -25.59
CA THR A 286 5.29 -1.86 -24.13
C THR A 286 5.96 -0.76 -23.27
N LYS A 287 6.75 0.12 -23.90
CA LYS A 287 7.53 1.19 -23.26
C LYS A 287 8.51 0.68 -22.19
N VAL A 288 9.05 -0.52 -22.39
CA VAL A 288 10.12 -1.07 -21.57
C VAL A 288 11.41 -0.26 -21.74
N ASN A 289 12.21 -0.16 -20.68
CA ASN A 289 13.54 0.43 -20.78
C ASN A 289 14.43 -0.44 -21.66
N VAL A 290 15.27 0.18 -22.50
CA VAL A 290 16.17 -0.54 -23.42
C VAL A 290 17.60 -0.02 -23.24
N ILE A 291 18.56 -0.93 -23.16
CA ILE A 291 20.00 -0.64 -23.11
C ILE A 291 20.73 -1.49 -24.14
N GLN A 292 21.93 -1.07 -24.54
CA GLN A 292 22.75 -1.80 -25.52
C GLN A 292 24.18 -1.98 -24.98
N PHE A 293 24.76 -3.15 -25.25
CA PHE A 293 26.15 -3.45 -24.96
C PHE A 293 26.89 -3.78 -26.25
N GLU A 294 27.27 -2.74 -27.00
CA GLU A 294 27.83 -2.84 -28.36
C GLU A 294 29.04 -3.77 -28.44
N GLU A 295 29.92 -3.75 -27.43
CA GLU A 295 31.13 -4.58 -27.39
C GLU A 295 30.87 -6.06 -27.07
N LEU A 296 29.66 -6.42 -26.62
CA LEU A 296 29.37 -7.77 -26.10
C LEU A 296 28.51 -8.59 -27.04
N PHE A 297 27.48 -7.97 -27.62
CA PHE A 297 26.49 -8.65 -28.46
C PHE A 297 26.56 -8.17 -29.91
N ARG A 298 26.15 -9.05 -30.83
CA ARG A 298 26.00 -8.69 -32.23
C ARG A 298 24.81 -7.78 -32.45
N ALA A 299 24.99 -6.80 -33.33
CA ALA A 299 23.89 -5.98 -33.84
C ALA A 299 23.08 -6.70 -34.95
N ASP A 300 23.74 -7.59 -35.69
CA ASP A 300 23.16 -8.29 -36.84
C ASP A 300 22.69 -9.71 -36.50
N LYS A 301 21.58 -10.12 -37.12
CA LYS A 301 21.07 -11.50 -37.06
C LYS A 301 21.96 -12.44 -37.88
N LEU A 302 21.98 -13.72 -37.52
CA LEU A 302 22.66 -14.76 -38.30
C LEU A 302 22.03 -14.87 -39.70
N ILE A 303 22.86 -14.91 -40.73
CA ILE A 303 22.46 -15.09 -42.13
C ILE A 303 22.75 -16.54 -42.52
N ASN A 304 21.85 -17.17 -43.27
CA ASN A 304 22.11 -18.52 -43.79
C ASN A 304 22.94 -18.41 -45.07
N ARG A 305 24.27 -18.50 -44.97
CA ARG A 305 25.16 -18.52 -46.15
C ARG A 305 25.24 -19.94 -46.67
N SER A 306 24.37 -20.29 -47.62
CA SER A 306 24.53 -21.55 -48.36
C SER A 306 25.76 -21.44 -49.27
N PRO A 307 26.67 -22.43 -49.26
CA PRO A 307 27.88 -22.40 -50.11
C PRO A 307 27.59 -22.45 -51.62
N ASP A 308 26.33 -22.59 -52.05
CA ASP A 308 25.92 -22.62 -53.46
C ASP A 308 25.50 -21.26 -54.05
N SER A 309 25.49 -20.18 -53.26
CA SER A 309 25.02 -18.87 -53.73
C SER A 309 26.12 -17.94 -54.28
N SER A 310 27.37 -18.43 -54.39
CA SER A 310 28.53 -17.65 -54.85
C SER A 310 29.01 -17.97 -56.26
N HIS A 311 28.11 -18.37 -57.17
CA HIS A 311 28.39 -18.44 -58.61
C HIS A 311 27.17 -18.00 -59.39
N ASN A 312 26.87 -16.69 -59.40
CA ASN A 312 26.22 -16.00 -60.53
C ASN A 312 26.02 -14.53 -60.20
N ALA A 313 27.10 -13.75 -60.30
CA ALA A 313 26.99 -12.33 -60.58
C ALA A 313 28.23 -11.86 -61.31
N SER A 314 28.01 -11.22 -62.47
CA SER A 314 28.96 -10.42 -63.28
C SER A 314 29.46 -11.09 -64.57
N PHE A 315 28.57 -11.22 -65.56
CA PHE A 315 28.90 -10.81 -66.94
C PHE A 315 27.68 -10.10 -67.54
N ALA A 316 27.68 -8.77 -67.44
CA ALA A 316 26.76 -7.92 -68.17
C ALA A 316 27.46 -7.44 -69.45
N LEU A 317 27.03 -7.97 -70.59
CA LEU A 317 27.24 -7.41 -71.92
C LEU A 317 25.90 -7.58 -72.67
N GLY A 318 25.20 -6.47 -72.91
CA GLY A 318 24.18 -6.41 -73.95
C GLY A 318 24.84 -6.07 -75.31
N PRO A 319 24.06 -5.86 -76.40
CA PRO A 319 22.60 -5.81 -76.47
C PRO A 319 21.99 -6.60 -77.66
N GLY A 320 20.66 -6.79 -77.66
CA GLY A 320 19.90 -6.82 -78.92
C GLY A 320 18.79 -7.87 -79.06
N GLN A 321 17.61 -7.35 -79.39
CA GLN A 321 16.51 -7.93 -80.16
C GLN A 321 15.39 -8.71 -79.44
N GLN A 322 14.23 -8.05 -79.54
CA GLN A 322 12.86 -8.52 -79.35
C GLN A 322 12.51 -9.61 -80.37
N GLU A 323 11.69 -10.59 -79.98
CA GLU A 323 10.55 -10.97 -80.81
C GLU A 323 9.43 -11.62 -79.99
N GLN A 324 8.22 -11.14 -80.23
CA GLN A 324 6.95 -11.66 -79.75
C GLN A 324 6.51 -12.82 -80.63
N LEU A 325 5.90 -13.87 -80.06
CA LEU A 325 4.92 -14.69 -80.76
C LEU A 325 3.87 -15.19 -79.76
N GLN A 326 2.69 -14.58 -79.83
CA GLN A 326 1.41 -15.13 -79.35
C GLN A 326 0.88 -16.13 -80.39
N THR A 327 0.37 -17.29 -79.97
CA THR A 327 -0.85 -17.84 -80.58
C THR A 327 -1.61 -18.72 -79.57
N GLN A 328 -2.94 -18.61 -79.64
CA GLN A 328 -3.97 -19.18 -78.77
C GLN A 328 -4.42 -20.59 -79.18
N ALA A 329 -5.17 -21.21 -78.23
CA ALA A 329 -6.34 -22.10 -78.43
C ALA A 329 -6.07 -23.59 -78.76
N LEU A 330 -6.89 -24.59 -78.38
CA LEU A 330 -8.18 -24.71 -77.68
C LEU A 330 -8.32 -26.17 -77.17
N ALA A 331 -9.08 -26.36 -76.08
CA ALA A 331 -9.94 -27.50 -75.68
C ALA A 331 -9.66 -28.96 -76.15
N THR A 332 -9.83 -29.95 -75.25
CA THR A 332 -10.88 -31.00 -75.35
C THR A 332 -11.05 -31.73 -74.00
N MET A 333 -12.31 -31.91 -73.60
CA MET A 333 -12.77 -32.65 -72.41
C MET A 333 -12.70 -34.17 -72.62
N THR A 334 -12.62 -34.97 -71.55
CA THR A 334 -13.56 -36.10 -71.29
C THR A 334 -13.22 -36.85 -69.99
N VAL A 335 -14.25 -37.04 -69.15
CA VAL A 335 -14.40 -38.12 -68.15
C VAL A 335 -15.29 -39.20 -68.82
N PRO A 336 -15.32 -40.50 -68.43
CA PRO A 336 -16.20 -40.97 -67.34
C PRO A 336 -15.66 -42.28 -66.64
N PRO A 337 -16.43 -43.18 -65.96
CA PRO A 337 -16.31 -43.41 -64.51
C PRO A 337 -16.26 -44.92 -64.06
N VAL A 338 -16.50 -45.15 -62.74
CA VAL A 338 -16.92 -46.39 -61.98
C VAL A 338 -15.88 -47.53 -61.78
N THR A 339 -15.74 -48.29 -60.67
CA THR A 339 -16.48 -48.54 -59.39
C THR A 339 -15.61 -49.39 -58.42
N ASN A 340 -15.87 -49.27 -57.11
CA ASN A 340 -15.74 -50.24 -55.97
C ASN A 340 -14.50 -51.15 -55.80
N ALA A 341 -13.88 -51.09 -54.60
CA ALA A 341 -13.98 -52.12 -53.53
C ALA A 341 -12.94 -51.89 -52.41
N ALA A 342 -13.36 -52.09 -51.15
CA ALA A 342 -12.51 -52.19 -49.95
C ALA A 342 -11.66 -53.48 -49.97
N PRO A 343 -10.61 -53.65 -49.13
CA PRO A 343 -10.83 -54.04 -47.73
C PRO A 343 -9.76 -53.63 -46.68
N ALA A 344 -10.20 -53.74 -45.42
CA ALA A 344 -9.54 -54.27 -44.21
C ALA A 344 -8.18 -53.72 -43.68
N ALA A 345 -8.25 -53.31 -42.41
CA ALA A 345 -7.13 -53.10 -41.48
C ALA A 345 -6.41 -54.41 -41.10
N PRO A 346 -5.23 -54.30 -40.47
CA PRO A 346 -4.98 -55.11 -39.27
C PRO A 346 -4.41 -54.32 -38.09
N ALA A 347 -4.65 -54.93 -36.92
CA ALA A 347 -4.38 -54.47 -35.57
C ALA A 347 -2.95 -54.78 -35.09
N ALA A 348 -2.66 -54.23 -33.90
CA ALA A 348 -1.43 -54.27 -33.11
C ALA A 348 -0.84 -55.66 -32.79
N PRO A 349 0.36 -55.67 -32.19
CA PRO A 349 0.52 -56.47 -30.97
C PRO A 349 1.26 -55.74 -29.82
N GLU A 350 0.80 -56.00 -28.60
CA GLU A 350 1.52 -55.85 -27.32
C GLU A 350 2.66 -56.88 -27.20
N PRO A 351 3.67 -56.65 -26.33
CA PRO A 351 4.52 -57.72 -25.83
C PRO A 351 4.17 -58.14 -24.39
N ALA A 352 4.24 -59.45 -24.20
CA ALA A 352 3.99 -60.19 -22.97
C ALA A 352 5.08 -60.05 -21.90
N ALA A 353 4.67 -60.32 -20.66
CA ALA A 353 5.49 -60.32 -19.45
C ALA A 353 6.49 -61.49 -19.38
N ALA A 354 7.67 -61.22 -18.81
CA ALA A 354 8.48 -62.21 -18.11
C ALA A 354 9.11 -61.56 -16.87
N ARG A 355 8.80 -62.12 -15.71
CA ARG A 355 9.38 -61.83 -14.39
C ARG A 355 10.47 -62.87 -14.16
N VAL A 356 11.57 -62.51 -13.47
CA VAL A 356 12.22 -63.26 -12.36
C VAL A 356 13.66 -62.75 -12.04
N MET A 357 13.90 -62.60 -10.72
CA MET A 357 15.13 -62.41 -9.91
C MET A 357 15.71 -61.01 -9.63
N ALA A 358 15.62 -60.65 -8.34
CA ALA A 358 16.40 -59.63 -7.64
C ALA A 358 17.81 -60.13 -7.29
N PRO A 359 18.74 -59.20 -6.94
CA PRO A 359 19.19 -59.19 -5.55
C PRO A 359 19.37 -57.79 -4.91
N ALA A 360 19.19 -57.81 -3.58
CA ALA A 360 19.70 -56.99 -2.47
C ALA A 360 20.07 -55.49 -2.65
N ALA A 361 19.50 -54.70 -1.72
CA ALA A 361 19.73 -53.28 -1.47
C ALA A 361 21.11 -52.94 -0.88
N PRO A 362 21.46 -51.64 -0.86
CA PRO A 362 21.72 -50.98 0.42
C PRO A 362 20.93 -49.68 0.62
N THR A 363 20.72 -49.43 1.92
CA THR A 363 19.96 -48.39 2.64
C THR A 363 20.54 -46.98 2.59
N LEU A 364 19.68 -45.94 2.50
CA LEU A 364 19.84 -44.61 3.12
C LEU A 364 18.45 -43.93 3.35
N PRO A 365 18.32 -42.93 4.25
CA PRO A 365 17.16 -42.81 5.16
C PRO A 365 16.16 -41.66 4.88
N ALA A 366 14.98 -41.84 5.48
CA ALA A 366 14.04 -40.85 6.03
C ALA A 366 13.52 -39.71 5.14
N SER A 367 12.41 -40.00 4.44
CA SER A 367 11.47 -39.00 3.91
C SER A 367 10.53 -38.49 5.01
N TRP A 368 10.38 -37.18 5.12
CA TRP A 368 9.59 -36.45 6.13
C TRP A 368 8.06 -36.47 5.91
N ALA A 369 7.55 -37.27 4.98
CA ALA A 369 6.15 -37.18 4.55
C ALA A 369 5.20 -38.18 5.25
N ALA A 370 5.31 -38.37 6.57
CA ALA A 370 4.43 -39.30 7.31
C ALA A 370 4.03 -38.86 8.73
N VAL A 371 3.90 -37.57 9.02
CA VAL A 371 3.31 -37.08 10.28
C VAL A 371 2.23 -36.04 10.01
N THR A 372 1.08 -36.47 9.46
CA THR A 372 -0.21 -35.78 9.62
C THR A 372 -1.37 -36.76 9.33
N ARG A 373 -1.54 -37.77 10.17
CA ARG A 373 -2.84 -38.48 10.27
C ARG A 373 -3.13 -38.76 11.74
N SER A 374 -3.50 -37.70 12.45
CA SER A 374 -4.38 -37.69 13.64
C SER A 374 -4.31 -36.29 14.25
N ALA A 375 -5.22 -35.40 13.88
CA ALA A 375 -5.46 -34.16 14.62
C ALA A 375 -6.94 -33.82 14.56
N THR A 376 -7.53 -33.76 15.74
CA THR A 376 -8.93 -33.52 16.08
C THR A 376 -9.39 -32.13 15.61
N SER A 377 -10.65 -32.01 15.21
CA SER A 377 -11.29 -30.75 14.79
C SER A 377 -11.32 -29.69 15.90
N PRO A 378 -11.14 -28.38 15.58
CA PRO A 378 -11.07 -27.31 16.58
C PRO A 378 -12.42 -27.02 17.25
N PRO A 379 -12.44 -26.62 18.54
CA PRO A 379 -13.68 -26.42 19.29
C PRO A 379 -14.47 -25.20 18.81
N GLN A 380 -15.78 -25.38 18.64
CA GLN A 380 -16.76 -24.32 18.43
C GLN A 380 -17.06 -23.64 19.77
N ILE A 381 -16.84 -22.32 19.86
CA ILE A 381 -17.22 -21.52 21.04
C ILE A 381 -18.69 -21.08 20.85
N THR A 382 -19.57 -21.66 21.66
CA THR A 382 -20.99 -21.32 21.79
C THR A 382 -21.16 -20.19 22.82
N THR A 383 -21.64 -19.02 22.40
CA THR A 383 -22.11 -17.97 23.32
C THR A 383 -23.64 -18.02 23.44
N PRO A 384 -24.21 -18.20 24.65
CA PRO A 384 -25.66 -18.19 24.82
C PRO A 384 -26.13 -16.79 25.25
N LEU A 385 -26.83 -16.06 24.39
CA LEU A 385 -27.84 -15.11 24.87
C LEU A 385 -28.94 -14.91 23.83
N ALA A 386 -30.07 -15.54 24.10
CA ALA A 386 -31.33 -15.32 23.42
C ALA A 386 -31.93 -13.97 23.84
N GLY A 387 -32.14 -13.07 22.87
CA GLY A 387 -32.96 -11.88 23.00
C GLY A 387 -34.12 -11.96 22.00
N LYS A 388 -35.33 -12.15 22.51
CA LYS A 388 -36.59 -12.29 21.76
C LYS A 388 -36.79 -11.17 20.74
N MET A 389 -36.96 -11.52 19.46
CA MET A 389 -37.61 -10.65 18.48
C MET A 389 -39.11 -10.93 18.52
N ALA A 390 -39.89 -9.98 19.04
CA ALA A 390 -41.32 -9.89 18.82
C ALA A 390 -41.58 -8.84 17.74
N ALA A 391 -42.29 -9.25 16.70
CA ALA A 391 -42.73 -8.41 15.60
C ALA A 391 -43.75 -7.36 16.06
N ALA A 392 -43.58 -6.13 15.61
CA ALA A 392 -44.68 -5.17 15.49
C ALA A 392 -44.56 -4.44 14.14
N LYS A 393 -45.58 -4.64 13.32
CA LYS A 393 -45.78 -4.07 11.98
C LYS A 393 -46.71 -2.86 12.09
N ALA A 394 -46.32 -1.73 11.51
CA ALA A 394 -47.16 -0.65 10.95
C ALA A 394 -46.30 0.63 10.88
N ARG A 395 -46.41 1.57 9.94
CA ARG A 395 -47.18 1.83 8.72
C ARG A 395 -46.47 3.07 8.12
N GLY A 396 -46.37 3.19 6.80
CA GLY A 396 -45.73 4.36 6.19
C GLY A 396 -46.52 5.66 6.40
N ALA A 397 -45.80 6.80 6.41
CA ALA A 397 -46.08 7.97 5.58
C ALA A 397 -45.20 9.18 5.98
N SER A 398 -44.91 9.99 4.97
CA SER A 398 -44.50 11.40 4.99
C SER A 398 -43.01 11.74 5.15
N SER A 399 -42.43 12.03 3.99
CA SER A 399 -41.39 13.03 3.83
C SER A 399 -41.87 14.36 4.41
N LEU A 400 -41.13 14.89 5.39
CA LEU A 400 -41.14 16.31 5.72
C LEU A 400 -39.69 16.78 5.81
N THR A 401 -39.36 17.65 4.86
CA THR A 401 -38.20 18.52 4.81
C THR A 401 -38.08 19.34 6.09
N LYS A 402 -36.90 19.35 6.72
CA LYS A 402 -36.57 20.40 7.70
C LYS A 402 -35.07 20.75 7.66
N ALA A 403 -34.85 21.90 7.03
CA ALA A 403 -33.75 22.85 7.12
C ALA A 403 -32.44 22.41 7.80
N ALA A 404 -31.38 22.42 7.00
CA ALA A 404 -29.99 22.42 7.47
C ALA A 404 -29.72 23.70 8.29
N ALA A 405 -29.50 23.53 9.60
CA ALA A 405 -28.74 24.47 10.40
C ALA A 405 -27.29 23.94 10.44
N ALA A 406 -26.35 24.74 9.95
CA ALA A 406 -24.94 24.41 9.94
C ALA A 406 -24.48 24.07 11.37
N ALA A 407 -24.11 22.81 11.59
CA ALA A 407 -23.41 22.40 12.80
C ALA A 407 -22.08 23.16 12.85
N ALA A 408 -21.90 24.02 13.84
CA ALA A 408 -20.60 24.58 14.13
C ALA A 408 -19.65 23.42 14.43
N VAL A 409 -18.66 23.24 13.55
CA VAL A 409 -17.58 22.27 13.70
C VAL A 409 -16.84 22.63 14.99
N TRP A 410 -17.04 21.81 16.02
CA TRP A 410 -16.29 21.93 17.27
C TRP A 410 -14.80 21.69 16.97
N ASN A 411 -13.99 22.74 17.09
CA ASN A 411 -12.55 22.71 16.89
C ASN A 411 -11.84 23.00 18.22
N PRO A 412 -11.21 22.00 18.86
CA PRO A 412 -10.56 22.16 20.16
C PRO A 412 -9.20 22.90 20.11
N GLY A 413 -8.84 23.51 18.98
CA GLY A 413 -7.55 24.17 18.79
C GLY A 413 -6.39 23.15 18.71
N PRO A 414 -5.16 23.63 18.48
CA PRO A 414 -3.98 22.78 18.31
C PRO A 414 -3.69 22.04 19.63
N ARG A 415 -4.05 20.75 19.68
CA ARG A 415 -3.69 19.86 20.79
C ARG A 415 -2.20 19.54 20.68
N GLY A 416 -1.41 20.05 21.62
CA GLY A 416 0.00 19.69 21.76
C GLY A 416 0.80 20.79 22.43
N LEU A 417 1.06 20.61 23.72
CA LEU A 417 1.86 21.46 24.61
C LEU A 417 1.21 22.82 24.91
N ASP A 418 0.42 22.89 25.98
CA ASP A 418 0.15 24.17 26.63
C ASP A 418 1.48 24.84 26.98
N ALA A 419 1.67 26.08 26.51
CA ALA A 419 2.86 26.86 26.86
C ALA A 419 2.92 27.04 28.40
N PRO A 420 4.10 26.92 29.03
CA PRO A 420 4.22 27.11 30.46
C PRO A 420 3.74 28.52 30.84
N ILE A 421 2.87 28.58 31.86
CA ILE A 421 2.32 29.82 32.38
C ILE A 421 3.47 30.68 32.91
N ALA A 422 3.78 31.77 32.21
CA ALA A 422 4.76 32.74 32.67
C ALA A 422 4.16 33.56 33.81
N VAL A 423 4.55 33.23 35.06
CA VAL A 423 4.25 34.05 36.23
C VAL A 423 5.18 35.27 36.18
N MET A 424 4.64 36.43 35.80
CA MET A 424 5.35 37.71 35.89
C MET A 424 5.56 38.07 37.38
N PRO A 425 6.81 38.19 37.86
CA PRO A 425 7.08 38.65 39.21
C PRO A 425 6.69 40.12 39.35
N ARG A 426 5.96 40.43 40.42
CA ARG A 426 5.49 41.75 40.83
C ARG A 426 6.52 42.88 40.58
N LEU A 427 6.06 43.93 39.89
CA LEU A 427 6.58 45.29 40.03
C LEU A 427 6.32 45.79 41.46
N LEU A 428 7.32 45.69 42.32
CA LEU A 428 7.49 46.58 43.48
C LEU A 428 8.80 47.36 43.28
N LEU A 429 8.72 48.40 42.45
CA LEU A 429 9.73 49.45 42.39
C LEU A 429 9.16 50.68 43.08
N ARG A 430 9.77 51.01 44.23
CA ARG A 430 9.65 52.28 44.94
C ARG A 430 9.80 53.45 43.97
N ALA A 431 8.89 54.41 44.05
CA ALA A 431 9.07 55.73 43.47
C ALA A 431 10.16 56.49 44.26
N PRO A 432 11.05 57.25 43.60
CA PRO A 432 11.81 58.31 44.22
C PRO A 432 11.06 59.65 44.03
N VAL A 433 10.72 60.32 45.14
CA VAL A 433 11.08 61.70 45.52
C VAL A 433 10.60 61.89 46.95
#